data_AF-A0A5S4ZUH7-F1
#
_entry.id   AF-A0A5S4ZUH7-F1
#
_cell.length_a   1.000
_cell.length_b   1.000
_cell.length_c   1.000
_cell.angle_alpha   90.00
_cell.angle_beta   90.00
_cell.angle_gamma   90.00
#
_symmetry.space_group_name_H-M   'P 1'
#
loop_
_entity.id
_entity.type
_entity.pdbx_description
1 polymer ?
#
loop_
_entity_poly.entity_id
_entity_poly.type
_entity_poly.pdbx_seq_one_letter_code
_entity_poly.pdbx_strand_id
1 'polypeptide(L)'
;MVIVLTAIFALVVLYFVYNNLNSQTSTNPGAKAAVDAPAGTENPDTVFLEKPAIINGDFEQGGLGWNNNYAVQKDENGNHYIMNNASWDIRQDMNLLPHTTYQIKAQTKKGTAQGPARIVFTFHDVNGNKLPQYYDIRHTHTGNDWEDIAQQYIAIPEKAAITKIYLLTSDPKGYHYFDNIVVTRTSAVGDRANLQADQNEKIANGDFELGLFGWVGESSLITEENDNKFLRNGYNWSLYQQVEVEPEQIYVVKATTRTPDVQVPTRIKVVFLDEQGQRIPEFYNIVRSHTNNEWNDVTEVIKIPAGIHQARIYLLANDDSAAVACDFDNVSLKLATGAELNNLTRAQTEDSRNYLGNHTEYVVKPGDTASGIAEKFGVDLKTLIDENNITNPNSLEVGQILYIPVN
;
A
#
# COMPACT_ATOMS: atom_id res chain seq x y z
N MET A 1 33.59 24.08 47.80
CA MET A 1 34.26 23.15 46.88
C MET A 1 34.28 21.70 47.42
N VAL A 2 33.14 21.22 47.98
CA VAL A 2 32.98 19.85 48.52
C VAL A 2 31.65 19.20 48.08
N ILE A 3 30.76 19.92 47.38
CA ILE A 3 29.46 19.38 46.91
C ILE A 3 29.52 18.88 45.45
N VAL A 4 30.58 19.20 44.69
CA VAL A 4 30.74 18.74 43.30
C VAL A 4 31.41 17.35 43.21
N LEU A 5 32.04 16.86 44.29
CA LEU A 5 32.73 15.56 44.28
C LEU A 5 31.84 14.35 44.64
N THR A 6 30.68 14.55 45.28
CA THR A 6 29.78 13.44 45.66
C THR A 6 28.86 13.00 44.52
N ALA A 7 28.58 13.86 43.54
CA ALA A 7 27.77 13.51 42.37
C ALA A 7 28.53 12.66 41.33
N ILE A 8 29.85 12.84 41.21
CA ILE A 8 30.67 12.09 40.24
C ILE A 8 30.94 10.65 40.72
N PHE A 9 30.98 10.41 42.04
CA PHE A 9 31.20 9.06 42.58
C PHE A 9 29.94 8.16 42.49
N ALA A 10 28.74 8.74 42.56
CA ALA A 10 27.48 7.99 42.41
C ALA A 10 27.23 7.51 40.96
N LEU A 11 27.68 8.29 39.96
CA LEU A 11 27.57 7.94 38.54
C LEU A 11 28.54 6.82 38.12
N VAL A 12 29.72 6.73 38.73
CA VAL A 12 30.70 5.66 38.43
C VAL A 12 30.28 4.31 39.06
N VAL A 13 29.64 4.33 40.23
CA VAL A 13 29.15 3.10 40.90
C VAL A 13 27.94 2.50 40.16
N LEU A 14 27.03 3.33 39.61
CA LEU A 14 25.90 2.82 38.81
C LEU A 14 26.37 2.19 37.48
N TYR A 15 27.41 2.73 36.85
CA TYR A 15 27.99 2.19 35.62
C TYR A 15 28.68 0.83 35.83
N PHE A 16 29.33 0.61 36.98
CA PHE A 16 29.96 -0.68 37.30
C PHE A 16 28.96 -1.76 37.73
N VAL A 17 27.85 -1.40 38.39
CA VAL A 17 26.80 -2.37 38.74
C VAL A 17 26.02 -2.82 37.50
N TYR A 18 25.77 -1.93 36.53
CA TYR A 18 25.10 -2.28 35.27
C TYR A 18 25.94 -3.24 34.41
N ASN A 19 27.26 -3.05 34.34
CA ASN A 19 28.13 -3.89 33.53
C ASN A 19 28.42 -5.29 34.14
N ASN A 20 28.32 -5.46 35.47
CA ASN A 20 28.57 -6.75 36.13
C ASN A 20 27.34 -7.66 36.23
N LEU A 21 26.13 -7.16 35.97
CA LEU A 21 24.90 -7.98 35.90
C LEU A 21 24.72 -8.66 34.54
N ASN A 22 25.43 -8.22 33.49
CA ASN A 22 25.37 -8.79 32.14
C ASN A 22 26.49 -9.82 31.84
N SER A 23 27.31 -10.19 32.83
CA SER A 23 28.41 -11.12 32.63
C SER A 23 28.44 -12.24 33.67
N GLN A 24 27.37 -13.06 33.75
CA GLN A 24 27.46 -14.44 34.23
C GLN A 24 26.49 -15.36 33.51
N THR A 25 27.03 -16.06 32.50
CA THR A 25 26.48 -17.27 31.91
C THR A 25 26.51 -18.40 32.96
N SER A 26 25.34 -18.88 33.38
CA SER A 26 25.20 -20.13 34.12
C SER A 26 24.93 -21.27 33.13
N THR A 27 25.89 -22.17 33.04
CA THR A 27 25.83 -23.44 32.31
C THR A 27 24.85 -24.40 32.99
N ASN A 28 23.85 -24.89 32.26
CA ASN A 28 23.08 -26.08 32.65
C ASN A 28 23.47 -27.25 31.72
N PRO A 29 24.08 -28.34 32.23
CA PRO A 29 24.57 -29.43 31.40
C PRO A 29 23.46 -30.45 31.15
N GLY A 30 22.96 -30.53 29.93
CA GLY A 30 22.11 -31.66 29.51
C GLY A 30 21.05 -31.36 28.45
N ALA A 31 21.45 -31.07 27.22
CA ALA A 31 20.63 -31.34 26.03
C ALA A 31 21.54 -31.49 24.80
N LYS A 32 21.27 -32.51 23.98
CA LYS A 32 22.07 -32.96 22.83
C LYS A 32 22.27 -31.88 21.77
N ALA A 33 23.45 -31.90 21.16
CA ALA A 33 23.89 -31.02 20.07
C ALA A 33 22.94 -30.99 18.87
N ALA A 34 22.56 -29.78 18.46
CA ALA A 34 22.00 -29.46 17.15
C ALA A 34 22.95 -28.45 16.47
N VAL A 35 23.17 -28.67 15.18
CA VAL A 35 24.19 -28.05 14.32
C VAL A 35 23.95 -26.54 14.16
N ASP A 36 25.03 -25.75 14.25
CA ASP A 36 25.04 -24.29 14.12
C ASP A 36 24.49 -23.82 12.75
N ALA A 37 23.52 -22.90 12.79
CA ALA A 37 23.18 -22.01 11.67
C ALA A 37 24.06 -20.74 11.75
N PRO A 38 24.53 -20.17 10.62
CA PRO A 38 25.43 -19.04 10.67
C PRO A 38 24.69 -17.77 11.12
N ALA A 39 25.35 -17.03 12.02
CA ALA A 39 24.89 -15.76 12.56
C ALA A 39 24.66 -14.72 11.45
N GLY A 40 23.43 -14.22 11.34
CA GLY A 40 23.11 -13.04 10.55
C GLY A 40 23.75 -11.81 11.20
N THR A 41 24.49 -11.05 10.41
CA THR A 41 25.01 -9.74 10.81
C THR A 41 23.86 -8.75 10.93
N GLU A 42 23.56 -8.30 12.13
CA GLU A 42 22.65 -7.17 12.37
C GLU A 42 23.25 -5.90 11.76
N ASN A 43 22.49 -5.22 10.89
CA ASN A 43 22.83 -3.91 10.37
C ASN A 43 22.49 -2.83 11.41
N PRO A 44 23.43 -1.96 11.84
CA PRO A 44 23.22 -0.97 12.90
C PRO A 44 22.32 0.23 12.52
N ASP A 45 21.75 0.27 11.32
CA ASP A 45 20.84 1.34 10.85
C ASP A 45 19.35 1.08 11.10
N THR A 46 18.99 0.24 12.08
CA THR A 46 17.60 -0.06 12.46
C THR A 46 16.94 1.10 13.22
N VAL A 47 16.54 2.14 12.48
CA VAL A 47 15.62 3.18 12.97
C VAL A 47 14.21 2.86 12.46
N PHE A 48 13.30 2.48 13.35
CA PHE A 48 11.87 2.40 13.04
C PHE A 48 11.35 3.80 12.74
N LEU A 49 11.24 4.16 11.46
CA LEU A 49 10.51 5.37 11.06
C LEU A 49 9.01 5.07 11.07
N GLU A 50 8.35 5.47 12.16
CA GLU A 50 6.90 5.49 12.33
C GLU A 50 6.25 6.51 11.37
N LYS A 51 6.24 6.29 10.05
CA LYS A 51 5.45 7.13 9.13
C LYS A 51 3.97 7.04 9.56
N PRO A 52 3.27 8.17 9.80
CA PRO A 52 1.85 8.15 10.08
C PRO A 52 1.08 7.46 8.94
N ALA A 53 0.16 6.57 9.29
CA ALA A 53 -0.69 5.86 8.34
C ALA A 53 -1.78 6.76 7.75
N ILE A 54 -2.04 7.92 8.37
CA ILE A 54 -2.92 8.95 7.83
C ILE A 54 -2.16 9.79 6.82
N ILE A 55 -2.79 10.01 5.67
CA ILE A 55 -2.36 10.97 4.65
C ILE A 55 -2.93 12.33 5.03
N ASN A 56 -2.07 13.36 5.04
CA ASN A 56 -2.45 14.77 5.18
C ASN A 56 -3.38 15.00 6.39
N GLY A 57 -2.94 14.53 7.56
CA GLY A 57 -3.67 14.68 8.82
C GLY A 57 -3.56 16.06 9.46
N ASP A 58 -2.62 16.88 8.98
CA ASP A 58 -2.45 18.32 9.26
C ASP A 58 -3.20 19.21 8.25
N PHE A 59 -3.77 18.63 7.19
CA PHE A 59 -4.61 19.30 6.19
C PHE A 59 -3.93 20.41 5.38
N GLU A 60 -2.62 20.58 5.48
CA GLU A 60 -1.86 21.61 4.77
C GLU A 60 -1.82 21.39 3.24
N GLN A 61 -2.13 20.16 2.79
CA GLN A 61 -2.32 19.81 1.38
C GLN A 61 -3.81 19.82 0.98
N GLY A 62 -4.63 20.60 1.68
CA GLY A 62 -6.06 20.69 1.45
C GLY A 62 -6.76 19.38 1.83
N GLY A 63 -7.65 18.89 0.98
CA GLY A 63 -8.43 17.68 1.22
C GLY A 63 -7.73 16.36 0.88
N LEU A 64 -6.48 16.39 0.43
CA LEU A 64 -5.77 15.22 -0.10
C LEU A 64 -5.92 14.01 0.84
N GLY A 65 -6.32 12.86 0.30
CA GLY A 65 -6.51 11.61 1.05
C GLY A 65 -7.84 11.51 1.81
N TRP A 66 -8.65 12.56 1.87
CA TRP A 66 -9.96 12.55 2.51
C TRP A 66 -11.08 12.60 1.48
N ASN A 67 -12.22 11.96 1.74
CA ASN A 67 -13.27 11.84 0.71
C ASN A 67 -13.93 13.20 0.34
N ASN A 68 -13.88 14.18 1.25
CA ASN A 68 -14.58 15.44 1.10
C ASN A 68 -13.62 16.62 1.27
N ASN A 69 -13.06 17.05 0.13
CA ASN A 69 -12.07 18.11 0.09
C ASN A 69 -12.61 19.49 0.45
N TYR A 70 -13.94 19.68 0.45
CA TYR A 70 -14.58 20.97 0.74
C TYR A 70 -14.74 21.24 2.24
N ALA A 71 -14.50 20.24 3.09
CA ALA A 71 -14.62 20.38 4.54
C ALA A 71 -13.40 21.04 5.19
N VAL A 72 -12.31 21.20 4.43
CA VAL A 72 -11.10 21.88 4.89
C VAL A 72 -11.39 23.38 4.98
N GLN A 73 -11.12 23.92 6.16
CA GLN A 73 -11.18 25.34 6.48
C GLN A 73 -9.77 25.87 6.65
N LYS A 74 -9.63 27.20 6.68
CA LYS A 74 -8.38 27.90 6.90
C LYS A 74 -8.62 29.04 7.87
N ASP A 75 -7.79 29.16 8.90
CA ASP A 75 -7.87 30.30 9.82
C ASP A 75 -7.07 31.51 9.33
N GLU A 76 -7.11 32.59 10.11
CA GLU A 76 -6.42 33.85 9.84
C GLU A 76 -4.88 33.71 9.85
N ASN A 77 -4.34 32.69 10.54
CA ASN A 77 -2.91 32.41 10.59
C ASN A 77 -2.46 31.50 9.45
N GLY A 78 -3.41 30.99 8.67
CA GLY A 78 -3.19 30.13 7.52
C GLY A 78 -3.15 28.63 7.83
N ASN A 79 -3.46 28.23 9.06
CA ASN A 79 -3.55 26.81 9.45
C ASN A 79 -4.78 26.17 8.81
N HIS A 80 -4.63 24.99 8.22
CA HIS A 80 -5.72 24.22 7.65
C HIS A 80 -6.26 23.20 8.64
N TYR A 81 -7.56 22.95 8.60
CA TYR A 81 -8.21 21.98 9.49
C TYR A 81 -9.55 21.55 8.94
N ILE A 82 -10.09 20.44 9.44
CA ILE A 82 -11.44 20.00 9.07
C ILE A 82 -12.48 20.62 10.00
N MET A 83 -13.59 21.08 9.42
CA MET A 83 -14.84 21.35 10.14
C MET A 83 -15.88 20.30 9.77
N ASN A 84 -16.44 19.58 10.75
CA ASN A 84 -17.51 18.63 10.46
C ASN A 84 -18.61 18.56 11.54
N ASN A 85 -19.82 18.23 11.10
CA ASN A 85 -20.99 17.96 11.91
C ASN A 85 -21.14 16.43 12.17
N ALA A 86 -22.37 15.93 12.32
CA ALA A 86 -22.63 14.49 12.48
C ALA A 86 -22.54 13.67 11.18
N SER A 87 -22.11 14.28 10.06
CA SER A 87 -21.94 13.57 8.79
C SER A 87 -20.79 12.57 8.85
N TRP A 88 -21.00 11.40 8.24
CA TRP A 88 -19.99 10.35 8.04
C TRP A 88 -19.17 10.54 6.76
N ASP A 89 -19.31 11.68 6.09
CA ASP A 89 -18.63 11.96 4.83
C ASP A 89 -17.16 12.31 5.03
N ILE A 90 -16.75 12.83 6.19
CA ILE A 90 -15.33 13.04 6.45
C ILE A 90 -14.72 11.72 6.86
N ARG A 91 -14.10 11.06 5.89
CA ARG A 91 -13.42 9.78 6.09
C ARG A 91 -12.14 9.68 5.26
N GLN A 92 -11.25 8.86 5.78
CA GLN A 92 -10.10 8.33 5.05
C GLN A 92 -10.06 6.82 5.22
N ASP A 93 -9.84 6.11 4.12
CA ASP A 93 -9.66 4.66 4.13
C ASP A 93 -8.15 4.38 4.22
N MET A 94 -7.76 3.45 5.08
CA MET A 94 -6.38 3.10 5.40
C MET A 94 -6.20 1.58 5.39
N ASN A 95 -5.01 1.14 4.98
CA ASN A 95 -4.60 -0.26 5.05
C ASN A 95 -3.71 -0.45 6.29
N LEU A 96 -4.34 -0.61 7.46
CA LEU A 96 -3.63 -0.85 8.72
C LEU A 96 -3.42 -2.34 8.95
N LEU A 97 -2.25 -2.74 9.45
CA LEU A 97 -1.87 -4.14 9.63
C LEU A 97 -2.79 -4.86 10.64
N PRO A 98 -3.44 -5.98 10.29
CA PRO A 98 -4.17 -6.83 11.24
C PRO A 98 -3.31 -7.30 12.40
N HIS A 99 -3.93 -7.55 13.56
CA HIS A 99 -3.27 -7.96 14.81
C HIS A 99 -2.24 -6.97 15.38
N THR A 100 -2.07 -5.80 14.77
CA THR A 100 -1.18 -4.78 15.29
C THR A 100 -1.96 -3.73 16.08
N THR A 101 -1.24 -3.03 16.95
CA THR A 101 -1.79 -1.91 17.70
C THR A 101 -1.25 -0.60 17.16
N TYR A 102 -2.15 0.34 16.89
CA TYR A 102 -1.80 1.69 16.47
C TYR A 102 -2.09 2.68 17.59
N GLN A 103 -1.18 3.64 17.75
CA GLN A 103 -1.37 4.82 18.56
C GLN A 103 -2.05 5.91 17.75
N ILE A 104 -3.02 6.58 18.37
CA ILE A 104 -3.78 7.68 17.78
C ILE A 104 -3.50 8.96 18.57
N LYS A 105 -3.10 10.01 17.86
CA LYS A 105 -3.01 11.38 18.35
C LYS A 105 -3.79 12.29 17.40
N ALA A 106 -4.44 13.30 17.94
CA ALA A 106 -5.21 14.26 17.17
C ALA A 106 -5.47 15.49 18.03
N GLN A 107 -5.76 16.61 17.37
CA GLN A 107 -6.25 17.83 18.00
C GLN A 107 -7.68 18.09 17.58
N THR A 108 -8.45 18.68 18.49
CA THR A 108 -9.80 19.14 18.21
C THR A 108 -10.09 20.46 18.87
N LYS A 109 -10.87 21.30 18.22
CA LYS A 109 -11.33 22.58 18.77
C LYS A 109 -12.85 22.61 18.84
N LYS A 110 -13.36 23.20 19.92
CA LYS A 110 -14.80 23.35 20.15
C LYS A 110 -15.43 24.20 19.05
N GLY A 111 -16.55 23.72 18.50
CA GLY A 111 -17.39 24.48 17.58
C GLY A 111 -18.74 24.76 18.21
N THR A 112 -19.80 24.66 17.42
CA THR A 112 -21.18 24.93 17.88
C THR A 112 -21.89 23.71 18.44
N ALA A 113 -21.35 22.51 18.21
CA ALA A 113 -21.93 21.26 18.69
C ALA A 113 -21.95 21.20 20.23
N GLN A 114 -23.04 20.68 20.77
CA GLN A 114 -23.22 20.47 22.21
C GLN A 114 -22.73 19.10 22.70
N GLY A 115 -22.51 18.16 21.76
CA GLY A 115 -21.98 16.82 22.03
C GLY A 115 -20.45 16.76 21.95
N PRO A 116 -19.85 15.58 22.16
CA PRO A 116 -18.41 15.40 22.00
C PRO A 116 -17.98 15.42 20.53
N ALA A 117 -16.73 15.81 20.28
CA ALA A 117 -16.00 15.46 19.07
C ALA A 117 -15.71 13.96 19.08
N ARG A 118 -15.77 13.32 17.91
CA ARG A 118 -15.63 11.88 17.73
C ARG A 118 -14.64 11.55 16.64
N ILE A 119 -13.73 10.63 16.94
CA ILE A 119 -12.91 9.95 15.96
C ILE A 119 -13.32 8.47 15.97
N VAL A 120 -13.92 8.03 14.87
CA VAL A 120 -14.46 6.66 14.77
C VAL A 120 -13.60 5.84 13.83
N PHE A 121 -13.26 4.62 14.23
CA PHE A 121 -12.60 3.63 13.38
C PHE A 121 -13.54 2.47 13.11
N THR A 122 -13.79 2.15 11.85
CA THR A 122 -14.50 0.93 11.45
C THR A 122 -13.59 0.03 10.63
N PHE A 123 -13.75 -1.27 10.79
CA PHE A 123 -12.95 -2.25 10.07
C PHE A 123 -13.84 -3.01 9.09
N HIS A 124 -13.32 -3.33 7.92
CA HIS A 124 -14.00 -4.07 6.89
C HIS A 124 -13.13 -5.23 6.41
N ASP A 125 -13.74 -6.37 6.09
CA ASP A 125 -13.05 -7.49 5.47
C ASP A 125 -12.69 -7.21 4.01
N VAL A 126 -12.00 -8.16 3.37
CA VAL A 126 -11.60 -8.07 1.95
C VAL A 126 -12.78 -7.92 0.98
N ASN A 127 -13.98 -8.33 1.40
CA ASN A 127 -15.21 -8.21 0.63
C ASN A 127 -15.95 -6.88 0.90
N GLY A 128 -15.35 -6.00 1.71
CA GLY A 128 -15.95 -4.73 2.12
C GLY A 128 -17.01 -4.87 3.22
N ASN A 129 -17.27 -6.07 3.75
CA ASN A 129 -18.23 -6.26 4.83
C ASN A 129 -17.69 -5.65 6.12
N LYS A 130 -18.53 -4.88 6.81
CA LYS A 130 -18.16 -4.29 8.09
C LYS A 130 -17.97 -5.37 9.16
N LEU A 131 -16.81 -5.37 9.80
CA LEU A 131 -16.52 -6.21 10.96
C LEU A 131 -17.23 -5.66 12.20
N PRO A 132 -17.54 -6.53 13.19
CA PRO A 132 -18.27 -6.12 14.39
C PRO A 132 -17.47 -5.19 15.30
N GLN A 133 -16.14 -5.30 15.30
CA GLN A 133 -15.26 -4.44 16.07
C GLN A 133 -15.22 -3.03 15.46
N TYR A 134 -15.21 -2.00 16.31
CA TYR A 134 -15.01 -0.61 15.93
C TYR A 134 -14.55 0.19 17.16
N TYR A 135 -13.97 1.37 16.94
CA TYR A 135 -13.63 2.31 18.00
C TYR A 135 -14.39 3.62 17.80
N ASP A 136 -14.83 4.23 18.89
CA ASP A 136 -15.51 5.54 18.91
C ASP A 136 -14.86 6.36 20.02
N ILE A 137 -13.77 7.04 19.67
CA ILE A 137 -13.01 7.90 20.57
C ILE A 137 -13.79 9.20 20.71
N ARG A 138 -14.14 9.57 21.94
CA ARG A 138 -14.94 10.76 22.22
C ARG A 138 -14.18 11.76 23.07
N HIS A 139 -14.13 13.00 22.62
CA HIS A 139 -13.51 14.11 23.35
C HIS A 139 -14.54 15.19 23.65
N THR A 140 -14.63 15.61 24.92
CA THR A 140 -15.52 16.69 25.36
C THR A 140 -14.66 17.89 25.73
N HIS A 141 -14.78 18.98 24.95
CA HIS A 141 -13.98 20.18 25.17
C HIS A 141 -14.31 20.86 26.50
N THR A 142 -13.28 21.35 27.17
CA THR A 142 -13.40 22.12 28.41
C THR A 142 -13.15 23.61 28.16
N GLY A 143 -12.37 23.93 27.13
CA GLY A 143 -12.10 25.27 26.63
C GLY A 143 -12.71 25.52 25.25
N ASN A 144 -12.32 26.66 24.66
CA ASN A 144 -12.73 27.07 23.32
C ASN A 144 -11.57 27.04 22.30
N ASP A 145 -10.36 26.76 22.75
CA ASP A 145 -9.17 26.64 21.90
C ASP A 145 -8.90 25.18 21.50
N TRP A 146 -7.84 24.96 20.74
CA TRP A 146 -7.38 23.63 20.37
C TRP A 146 -7.02 22.81 21.61
N GLU A 147 -7.52 21.59 21.66
CA GLU A 147 -7.25 20.61 22.71
C GLU A 147 -6.71 19.33 22.09
N ASP A 148 -5.70 18.74 22.71
CA ASP A 148 -5.24 17.40 22.35
C ASP A 148 -6.28 16.36 22.78
N ILE A 149 -6.62 15.45 21.87
CA ILE A 149 -7.36 14.25 22.23
C ILE A 149 -6.39 13.34 22.98
N ALA A 150 -6.80 12.92 24.19
CA ALA A 150 -5.99 12.04 25.02
C ALA A 150 -5.55 10.82 24.22
N GLN A 151 -4.25 10.52 24.26
CA GLN A 151 -3.63 9.45 23.49
C GLN A 151 -4.43 8.15 23.58
N GLN A 152 -4.82 7.60 22.43
CA GLN A 152 -5.58 6.36 22.34
C GLN A 152 -4.79 5.27 21.62
N TYR A 153 -5.24 4.03 21.81
CA TYR A 153 -4.73 2.87 21.10
C TYR A 153 -5.89 2.09 20.50
N ILE A 154 -5.71 1.64 19.26
CA ILE A 154 -6.64 0.75 18.56
C ILE A 154 -5.92 -0.52 18.15
N ALA A 155 -6.56 -1.66 18.37
CA ALA A 155 -6.09 -2.95 17.87
C ALA A 155 -6.85 -3.28 16.59
N ILE A 156 -6.11 -3.63 15.54
CA ILE A 156 -6.70 -3.94 14.24
C ILE A 156 -7.18 -5.40 14.23
N PRO A 157 -8.46 -5.67 13.91
CA PRO A 157 -8.98 -7.04 13.87
C PRO A 157 -8.24 -7.91 12.86
N GLU A 158 -8.12 -9.20 13.15
CA GLU A 158 -7.51 -10.23 12.30
C GLU A 158 -7.95 -10.17 10.83
N LYS A 159 -9.26 -9.99 10.62
CA LYS A 159 -9.87 -10.02 9.28
C LYS A 159 -9.96 -8.65 8.62
N ALA A 160 -9.40 -7.60 9.22
CA ALA A 160 -9.54 -6.25 8.69
C ALA A 160 -8.64 -6.06 7.47
N ALA A 161 -9.23 -5.86 6.29
CA ALA A 161 -8.51 -5.47 5.09
C ALA A 161 -8.49 -3.95 4.93
N ILE A 162 -9.59 -3.28 5.28
CA ILE A 162 -9.74 -1.82 5.19
C ILE A 162 -10.12 -1.28 6.57
N THR A 163 -9.34 -0.32 7.05
CA THR A 163 -9.69 0.50 8.21
C THR A 163 -10.17 1.85 7.74
N LYS A 164 -11.34 2.30 8.20
CA LYS A 164 -11.86 3.63 7.89
C LYS A 164 -11.82 4.48 9.14
N ILE A 165 -11.20 5.64 9.06
CA ILE A 165 -11.30 6.69 10.08
C ILE A 165 -12.39 7.68 9.68
N TYR A 166 -13.16 8.16 10.65
CA TYR A 166 -14.15 9.22 10.47
C TYR A 166 -13.97 10.29 11.54
N LEU A 167 -14.14 11.55 11.14
CA LEU A 167 -14.11 12.71 12.04
C LEU A 167 -15.51 13.30 12.08
N LEU A 168 -16.21 13.27 13.22
CA LEU A 168 -17.59 13.76 13.31
C LEU A 168 -17.96 14.20 14.73
N THR A 169 -19.18 14.70 14.92
CA THR A 169 -19.78 14.96 16.25
C THR A 169 -21.04 14.15 16.49
N SER A 170 -21.46 14.00 17.74
CA SER A 170 -22.77 13.45 18.08
C SER A 170 -23.93 14.42 17.78
N ASP A 171 -23.65 15.70 17.57
CA ASP A 171 -24.67 16.73 17.38
C ASP A 171 -24.93 17.00 15.88
N PRO A 172 -26.10 16.63 15.33
CA PRO A 172 -26.40 16.87 13.92
C PRO A 172 -26.61 18.36 13.58
N LYS A 173 -26.78 19.24 14.57
CA LYS A 173 -27.05 20.67 14.37
C LYS A 173 -25.82 21.56 14.56
N GLY A 174 -24.73 21.01 15.07
CA GLY A 174 -23.48 21.74 15.30
C GLY A 174 -22.29 21.04 14.66
N TYR A 175 -21.11 21.61 14.87
CA TYR A 175 -19.85 21.06 14.36
C TYR A 175 -18.73 21.16 15.40
N HIS A 176 -17.66 20.42 15.17
CA HIS A 176 -16.34 20.59 15.78
C HIS A 176 -15.26 20.69 14.71
N TYR A 177 -14.07 21.10 15.13
CA TYR A 177 -12.89 21.17 14.28
C TYR A 177 -11.88 20.07 14.63
N PHE A 178 -11.13 19.59 13.66
CA PHE A 178 -10.14 18.51 13.80
C PHE A 178 -8.86 18.85 13.03
N ASP A 179 -7.71 18.56 13.63
CA ASP A 179 -6.39 18.85 13.07
C ASP A 179 -5.33 17.89 13.64
N ASN A 180 -4.15 17.84 13.01
CA ASN A 180 -2.97 17.11 13.43
C ASN A 180 -3.25 15.63 13.78
N ILE A 181 -4.03 14.94 12.93
CA ILE A 181 -4.37 13.53 13.12
C ILE A 181 -3.20 12.66 12.71
N VAL A 182 -2.73 11.86 13.65
CA VAL A 182 -1.60 10.95 13.51
C VAL A 182 -2.03 9.56 13.97
N VAL A 183 -1.80 8.57 13.10
CA VAL A 183 -2.02 7.14 13.38
C VAL A 183 -0.70 6.43 13.14
N THR A 184 0.00 6.02 14.20
CA THR A 184 1.32 5.38 14.08
C THR A 184 1.28 3.97 14.63
N ARG A 185 1.96 3.05 13.94
CA ARG A 185 2.09 1.66 14.41
C ARG A 185 2.95 1.66 15.67
N THR A 186 2.55 0.90 16.68
CA THR A 186 3.39 0.65 17.85
C THR A 186 3.87 -0.79 17.85
N SER A 187 5.18 -0.97 17.92
CA SER A 187 5.88 -2.27 17.81
C SER A 187 5.79 -3.16 19.07
N ALA A 188 4.82 -2.91 19.95
CA ALA A 188 4.76 -3.55 21.27
C ALA A 188 3.82 -4.78 21.36
N VAL A 189 2.92 -5.01 20.40
CA VAL A 189 1.93 -6.10 20.49
C VAL A 189 1.67 -6.73 19.12
N GLY A 190 2.10 -7.98 18.94
CA GLY A 190 1.65 -8.86 17.85
C GLY A 190 2.53 -8.94 16.59
N ASP A 191 3.66 -8.23 16.54
CA ASP A 191 4.53 -8.19 15.36
C ASP A 191 5.38 -9.46 15.21
N ARG A 192 5.35 -10.09 14.01
CA ARG A 192 6.39 -11.05 13.60
C ARG A 192 7.75 -10.36 13.69
N ALA A 193 8.71 -10.96 14.39
CA ALA A 193 10.05 -10.41 14.64
C ALA A 193 10.90 -10.12 13.38
N ASN A 194 10.46 -10.54 12.19
CA ASN A 194 11.25 -10.50 10.94
C ASN A 194 10.67 -9.59 9.84
N LEU A 195 9.61 -8.81 10.08
CA LEU A 195 9.15 -7.80 9.12
C LEU A 195 10.06 -6.56 9.19
N GLN A 196 11.27 -6.65 8.64
CA GLN A 196 12.07 -5.46 8.34
C GLN A 196 11.36 -4.71 7.20
N ALA A 197 10.65 -3.64 7.54
CA ALA A 197 9.99 -2.79 6.55
C ALA A 197 11.07 -2.07 5.71
N ASP A 198 11.31 -2.56 4.49
CA ASP A 198 12.09 -1.81 3.50
C ASP A 198 11.31 -0.54 3.17
N GLN A 199 11.82 0.61 3.61
CA GLN A 199 11.16 1.92 3.43
C GLN A 199 11.03 2.31 1.95
N ASN A 200 11.75 1.63 1.05
CA ASN A 200 11.67 1.84 -0.40
C ASN A 200 10.59 0.96 -1.06
N GLU A 201 10.04 -0.01 -0.35
CA GLU A 201 8.97 -0.87 -0.86
C GLU A 201 7.63 -0.13 -0.89
N LYS A 202 6.98 -0.13 -2.05
CA LYS A 202 5.64 0.47 -2.24
C LYS A 202 4.53 -0.56 -2.15
N ILE A 203 4.81 -1.84 -2.39
CA ILE A 203 3.83 -2.93 -2.28
C ILE A 203 3.82 -3.46 -0.83
N ALA A 204 2.67 -3.36 -0.18
CA ALA A 204 2.41 -4.03 1.07
C ALA A 204 2.11 -5.52 0.83
N ASN A 205 2.77 -6.40 1.60
CA ASN A 205 2.47 -7.84 1.66
C ASN A 205 2.39 -8.48 0.26
N GLY A 206 3.43 -8.24 -0.56
CA GLY A 206 3.55 -8.90 -1.85
C GLY A 206 4.04 -10.35 -1.78
N ASP A 207 4.52 -10.79 -0.61
CA ASP A 207 4.83 -12.18 -0.24
C ASP A 207 3.59 -12.95 0.25
N PHE A 208 2.44 -12.28 0.39
CA PHE A 208 1.15 -12.85 0.80
C PHE A 208 1.14 -13.63 2.13
N GLU A 209 2.19 -13.50 2.94
CA GLU A 209 2.33 -14.14 4.24
C GLU A 209 1.26 -13.66 5.24
N LEU A 210 0.81 -12.43 5.05
CA LEU A 210 -0.31 -11.79 5.78
C LEU A 210 -1.64 -11.91 5.03
N GLY A 211 -1.75 -12.90 4.14
CA GLY A 211 -2.92 -13.12 3.30
C GLY A 211 -3.07 -12.07 2.21
N LEU A 212 -4.25 -11.46 2.10
CA LEU A 212 -4.53 -10.42 1.10
C LEU A 212 -4.40 -9.00 1.67
N PHE A 213 -3.68 -8.82 2.78
CA PHE A 213 -3.45 -7.49 3.35
C PHE A 213 -2.85 -6.53 2.29
N GLY A 214 -3.42 -5.32 2.17
CA GLY A 214 -3.02 -4.32 1.17
C GLY A 214 -3.60 -4.54 -0.24
N TRP A 215 -4.16 -5.72 -0.52
CA TRP A 215 -4.77 -6.05 -1.82
C TRP A 215 -6.30 -5.89 -1.78
N VAL A 216 -6.84 -5.25 -2.81
CA VAL A 216 -8.28 -5.05 -3.02
C VAL A 216 -8.74 -5.99 -4.13
N GLY A 217 -9.84 -6.71 -3.94
CA GLY A 217 -10.46 -7.53 -4.99
C GLY A 217 -10.74 -8.98 -4.59
N GLU A 218 -11.42 -9.70 -5.48
CA GLU A 218 -11.67 -11.13 -5.33
C GLU A 218 -10.49 -11.93 -5.90
N SER A 219 -9.92 -12.81 -5.10
CA SER A 219 -8.87 -13.74 -5.49
C SER A 219 -8.84 -14.95 -4.55
N SER A 220 -7.98 -15.92 -4.86
CA SER A 220 -7.72 -17.05 -3.97
C SER A 220 -6.34 -16.93 -3.35
N LEU A 221 -6.28 -16.84 -2.01
CA LEU A 221 -5.05 -17.08 -1.27
C LEU A 221 -4.85 -18.59 -1.18
N ILE A 222 -3.70 -19.08 -1.63
CA ILE A 222 -3.34 -20.49 -1.58
C ILE A 222 -2.20 -20.66 -0.56
N THR A 223 -2.25 -21.75 0.20
CA THR A 223 -1.18 -22.16 1.11
C THR A 223 -0.66 -23.51 0.68
N GLU A 224 0.64 -23.59 0.40
CA GLU A 224 1.34 -24.83 0.05
C GLU A 224 1.71 -25.67 1.28
N GLU A 225 2.12 -26.91 1.05
CA GLU A 225 2.52 -27.84 2.13
C GLU A 225 3.71 -27.34 2.96
N ASN A 226 4.55 -26.47 2.39
CA ASN A 226 5.67 -25.82 3.06
C ASN A 226 5.29 -24.55 3.84
N ASP A 227 3.98 -24.28 3.99
CA ASP A 227 3.39 -23.07 4.57
C ASP A 227 3.62 -21.78 3.75
N ASN A 228 4.17 -21.89 2.53
CA ASN A 228 4.27 -20.74 1.63
C ASN A 228 2.86 -20.29 1.21
N LYS A 229 2.58 -18.99 1.36
CA LYS A 229 1.34 -18.39 0.92
C LYS A 229 1.58 -17.58 -0.34
N PHE A 230 0.70 -17.73 -1.30
CA PHE A 230 0.75 -16.95 -2.52
C PHE A 230 -0.65 -16.69 -3.03
N LEU A 231 -0.72 -15.78 -3.98
CA LEU A 231 -1.95 -15.36 -4.60
C LEU A 231 -2.20 -16.15 -5.89
N ARG A 232 -3.43 -16.66 -6.07
CA ARG A 232 -3.94 -17.16 -7.34
C ARG A 232 -5.05 -16.24 -7.87
N ASN A 233 -4.89 -15.75 -9.10
CA ASN A 233 -5.89 -14.89 -9.73
C ASN A 233 -6.06 -15.16 -11.24
N GLY A 234 -7.30 -15.01 -11.73
CA GLY A 234 -7.64 -15.06 -13.16
C GLY A 234 -7.73 -13.66 -13.79
N TYR A 235 -8.33 -13.56 -14.97
CA TYR A 235 -8.58 -12.28 -15.65
C TYR A 235 -9.90 -11.66 -15.18
N ASN A 236 -9.85 -10.84 -14.14
CA ASN A 236 -11.06 -10.24 -13.55
C ASN A 236 -10.97 -8.73 -13.28
N TRP A 237 -9.78 -8.13 -13.41
CA TRP A 237 -9.53 -6.69 -13.15
C TRP A 237 -9.97 -6.19 -11.77
N SER A 238 -10.33 -7.10 -10.85
CA SER A 238 -10.82 -6.77 -9.53
C SER A 238 -9.69 -6.71 -8.53
N LEU A 239 -8.64 -7.51 -8.73
CA LEU A 239 -7.51 -7.61 -7.82
C LEU A 239 -6.41 -6.58 -8.13
N TYR A 240 -6.18 -5.67 -7.20
CA TYR A 240 -5.10 -4.70 -7.29
C TYR A 240 -4.62 -4.20 -5.93
N GLN A 241 -3.44 -3.59 -5.92
CA GLN A 241 -2.99 -2.74 -4.84
C GLN A 241 -2.76 -1.32 -5.36
N GLN A 242 -3.34 -0.32 -4.68
CA GLN A 242 -3.07 1.09 -4.97
C GLN A 242 -1.91 1.57 -4.10
N VAL A 243 -0.94 2.23 -4.72
CA VAL A 243 0.31 2.67 -4.08
C VAL A 243 0.61 4.13 -4.38
N GLU A 244 1.32 4.78 -3.45
CA GLU A 244 1.90 6.11 -3.65
C GLU A 244 3.20 6.00 -4.45
N VAL A 245 3.33 6.86 -5.46
CA VAL A 245 4.53 6.97 -6.31
C VAL A 245 4.97 8.42 -6.41
N GLU A 246 6.24 8.61 -6.73
CA GLU A 246 6.81 9.94 -6.96
C GLU A 246 6.83 10.26 -8.47
N PRO A 247 6.33 11.44 -8.89
CA PRO A 247 6.35 11.83 -10.29
C PRO A 247 7.75 11.77 -10.89
N GLU A 248 7.83 11.36 -12.16
CA GLU A 248 9.06 11.28 -12.96
C GLU A 248 10.14 10.32 -12.44
N GLN A 249 9.93 9.67 -11.30
CA GLN A 249 10.83 8.66 -10.76
C GLN A 249 10.73 7.35 -11.54
N ILE A 250 11.81 6.57 -11.45
CA ILE A 250 11.90 5.25 -12.06
C ILE A 250 11.79 4.22 -10.95
N TYR A 251 10.92 3.24 -11.15
CA TYR A 251 10.72 2.12 -10.23
C TYR A 251 11.03 0.80 -10.92
N VAL A 252 11.38 -0.21 -10.14
CA VAL A 252 11.51 -1.59 -10.56
C VAL A 252 10.35 -2.38 -9.97
N VAL A 253 9.58 -3.02 -10.85
CA VAL A 253 8.59 -4.03 -10.50
C VAL A 253 9.29 -5.38 -10.46
N LYS A 254 9.11 -6.12 -9.37
CA LYS A 254 9.55 -7.52 -9.25
C LYS A 254 8.39 -8.40 -8.79
N ALA A 255 8.40 -9.66 -9.21
CA ALA A 255 7.50 -10.69 -8.70
C ALA A 255 8.08 -12.07 -9.03
N THR A 256 7.65 -13.10 -8.31
CA THR A 256 7.73 -14.48 -8.76
C THR A 256 6.36 -14.89 -9.27
N THR A 257 6.29 -15.50 -10.45
CA THR A 257 5.02 -15.91 -11.06
C THR A 257 5.08 -17.32 -11.62
N ARG A 258 3.94 -18.02 -11.68
CA ARG A 258 3.83 -19.34 -12.30
C ARG A 258 2.42 -19.63 -12.83
N THR A 259 2.31 -20.70 -13.61
CA THR A 259 1.06 -21.14 -14.25
C THR A 259 0.78 -22.60 -13.89
N PRO A 260 -0.05 -22.87 -12.88
CA PRO A 260 -0.18 -24.19 -12.27
C PRO A 260 -0.97 -25.19 -13.12
N ASP A 261 -1.98 -24.75 -13.86
CA ASP A 261 -2.95 -25.64 -14.51
C ASP A 261 -2.87 -25.56 -16.05
N VAL A 262 -3.17 -24.38 -16.59
CA VAL A 262 -3.10 -24.09 -18.03
C VAL A 262 -1.97 -23.09 -18.25
N GLN A 263 -1.06 -23.42 -19.17
CA GLN A 263 0.07 -22.56 -19.54
C GLN A 263 -0.44 -21.33 -20.29
N VAL A 264 -0.84 -20.31 -19.55
CA VAL A 264 -1.14 -18.98 -20.08
C VAL A 264 -0.16 -17.97 -19.52
N PRO A 265 0.15 -16.87 -20.22
CA PRO A 265 1.06 -15.88 -19.65
C PRO A 265 0.49 -15.24 -18.38
N THR A 266 1.35 -14.93 -17.41
CA THR A 266 1.02 -14.05 -16.29
C THR A 266 1.03 -12.59 -16.75
N ARG A 267 0.24 -11.75 -16.09
CA ARG A 267 0.14 -10.31 -16.37
C ARG A 267 0.22 -9.51 -15.08
N ILE A 268 1.18 -8.59 -15.00
CA ILE A 268 1.26 -7.55 -13.99
C ILE A 268 1.01 -6.21 -14.69
N LYS A 269 -0.12 -5.56 -14.42
CA LYS A 269 -0.47 -4.28 -15.06
C LYS A 269 -0.33 -3.14 -14.07
N VAL A 270 0.43 -2.11 -14.44
CA VAL A 270 0.60 -0.89 -13.64
C VAL A 270 -0.14 0.24 -14.32
N VAL A 271 -1.19 0.73 -13.66
CA VAL A 271 -2.06 1.82 -14.16
C VAL A 271 -1.83 3.07 -13.32
N PHE A 272 -1.67 4.22 -13.97
CA PHE A 272 -1.48 5.49 -13.30
C PHE A 272 -2.80 6.22 -13.07
N LEU A 273 -2.90 6.96 -11.96
CA LEU A 273 -4.11 7.71 -11.59
C LEU A 273 -3.83 9.20 -11.47
N ASP A 274 -4.78 10.02 -11.91
CA ASP A 274 -4.79 11.46 -11.67
C ASP A 274 -5.19 11.81 -10.22
N GLU A 275 -5.21 13.12 -9.92
CA GLU A 275 -5.58 13.64 -8.59
C GLU A 275 -7.02 13.30 -8.16
N GLN A 276 -7.90 13.02 -9.13
CA GLN A 276 -9.28 12.61 -8.89
C GLN A 276 -9.43 11.09 -8.76
N GLY A 277 -8.32 10.34 -8.86
CA GLY A 277 -8.30 8.88 -8.80
C GLY A 277 -8.79 8.20 -10.08
N GLN A 278 -8.92 8.95 -11.19
CA GLN A 278 -9.26 8.40 -12.50
C GLN A 278 -7.99 7.89 -13.20
N ARG A 279 -8.15 6.84 -13.99
CA ARG A 279 -7.04 6.24 -14.75
C ARG A 279 -6.64 7.15 -15.91
N ILE A 280 -5.35 7.33 -16.12
CA ILE A 280 -4.81 8.01 -17.31
C ILE A 280 -4.44 6.99 -18.42
N PRO A 281 -4.23 7.45 -19.67
CA PRO A 281 -3.91 6.56 -20.80
C PRO A 281 -2.55 5.86 -20.69
N GLU A 282 -1.57 6.42 -19.99
CA GLU A 282 -0.27 5.80 -19.78
C GLU A 282 -0.34 4.63 -18.78
N PHE A 283 0.30 3.52 -19.11
CA PHE A 283 0.39 2.33 -18.25
C PHE A 283 1.58 1.45 -18.64
N TYR A 284 1.88 0.46 -17.80
CA TYR A 284 2.76 -0.65 -18.13
C TYR A 284 1.97 -1.96 -18.10
N ASN A 285 2.15 -2.80 -19.11
CA ASN A 285 1.61 -4.15 -19.14
C ASN A 285 2.75 -5.18 -19.17
N ILE A 286 2.99 -5.87 -18.06
CA ILE A 286 4.13 -6.78 -17.91
C ILE A 286 3.60 -8.20 -18.08
N VAL A 287 3.74 -8.74 -19.28
CA VAL A 287 3.30 -10.09 -19.62
C VAL A 287 4.50 -11.03 -19.64
N ARG A 288 4.37 -12.20 -19.00
CA ARG A 288 5.42 -13.21 -18.96
C ARG A 288 4.84 -14.59 -19.26
N SER A 289 5.38 -15.23 -20.29
CA SER A 289 5.03 -16.60 -20.65
C SER A 289 5.85 -17.58 -19.83
N HIS A 290 5.25 -18.72 -19.48
CA HIS A 290 5.89 -19.80 -18.75
C HIS A 290 6.06 -21.01 -19.66
N THR A 291 7.12 -21.78 -19.45
CA THR A 291 7.38 -23.02 -20.19
C THR A 291 7.11 -24.27 -19.35
N ASN A 292 6.82 -24.09 -18.07
CA ASN A 292 6.57 -25.13 -17.07
C ASN A 292 5.72 -24.54 -15.93
N ASN A 293 5.41 -25.36 -14.93
CA ASN A 293 4.60 -24.95 -13.78
C ASN A 293 5.46 -24.37 -12.63
N GLU A 294 6.75 -24.09 -12.88
CA GLU A 294 7.69 -23.62 -11.86
C GLU A 294 7.58 -22.10 -11.67
N TRP A 295 8.07 -21.62 -10.53
CA TRP A 295 8.21 -20.19 -10.25
C TRP A 295 9.27 -19.56 -11.16
N ASN A 296 8.93 -18.44 -11.77
CA ASN A 296 9.81 -17.64 -12.62
C ASN A 296 9.86 -16.20 -12.12
N ASP A 297 11.06 -15.63 -12.09
CA ASP A 297 11.26 -14.23 -11.73
C ASP A 297 10.77 -13.31 -12.85
N VAL A 298 10.02 -12.30 -12.46
CA VAL A 298 9.59 -11.18 -13.29
C VAL A 298 10.31 -9.94 -12.77
N THR A 299 10.96 -9.21 -13.67
CA THR A 299 11.49 -7.89 -13.37
C THR A 299 11.21 -6.95 -14.53
N GLU A 300 10.74 -5.75 -14.22
CA GLU A 300 10.51 -4.69 -15.21
C GLU A 300 10.85 -3.31 -14.64
N VAL A 301 11.31 -2.41 -15.51
CA VAL A 301 11.56 -1.01 -15.17
C VAL A 301 10.39 -0.16 -15.65
N ILE A 302 9.79 0.61 -14.75
CA ILE A 302 8.70 1.54 -15.07
C ILE A 302 9.12 2.97 -14.72
N LYS A 303 8.65 3.93 -15.51
CA LYS A 303 8.81 5.36 -15.23
C LYS A 303 7.45 5.96 -14.92
N ILE A 304 7.37 6.70 -13.82
CA ILE A 304 6.15 7.41 -13.43
C ILE A 304 5.99 8.66 -14.31
N PRO A 305 4.81 8.92 -14.90
CA PRO A 305 4.58 10.13 -15.66
C PRO A 305 4.68 11.40 -14.80
N ALA A 306 4.84 12.55 -15.44
CA ALA A 306 4.89 13.83 -14.74
C ALA A 306 3.55 14.13 -14.05
N GLY A 307 3.61 14.66 -12.82
CA GLY A 307 2.44 14.99 -12.00
C GLY A 307 1.66 13.80 -11.43
N ILE A 308 2.10 12.55 -11.64
CA ILE A 308 1.39 11.37 -11.14
C ILE A 308 1.93 10.94 -9.78
N HIS A 309 1.02 10.87 -8.81
CA HIS A 309 1.32 10.52 -7.42
C HIS A 309 0.75 9.17 -6.98
N GLN A 310 -0.07 8.53 -7.83
CA GLN A 310 -0.76 7.29 -7.50
C GLN A 310 -0.70 6.29 -8.66
N ALA A 311 -0.51 5.01 -8.32
CA ALA A 311 -0.57 3.90 -9.26
C ALA A 311 -1.38 2.73 -8.69
N ARG A 312 -1.95 1.90 -9.56
CA ARG A 312 -2.56 0.61 -9.21
C ARG A 312 -1.82 -0.51 -9.91
N ILE A 313 -1.45 -1.53 -9.14
CA ILE A 313 -0.78 -2.74 -9.62
C ILE A 313 -1.82 -3.86 -9.61
N TYR A 314 -2.14 -4.38 -10.79
CA TYR A 314 -3.04 -5.49 -11.00
C TYR A 314 -2.25 -6.77 -11.26
N LEU A 315 -2.71 -7.89 -10.69
CA LEU A 315 -2.15 -9.22 -10.91
C LEU A 315 -3.21 -10.10 -11.55
N LEU A 316 -2.96 -10.57 -12.78
CA LEU A 316 -3.97 -11.15 -13.66
C LEU A 316 -3.39 -12.30 -14.49
N ALA A 317 -4.21 -13.29 -14.83
CA ALA A 317 -3.90 -14.12 -15.99
C ALA A 317 -3.95 -13.28 -17.27
N ASN A 318 -3.18 -13.61 -18.31
CA ASN A 318 -3.23 -12.98 -19.63
C ASN A 318 -4.21 -13.72 -20.58
N ASP A 319 -5.29 -14.26 -20.03
CA ASP A 319 -6.33 -15.02 -20.75
C ASP A 319 -7.67 -14.77 -20.04
N ASP A 320 -8.69 -14.37 -20.81
CA ASP A 320 -10.01 -14.00 -20.29
C ASP A 320 -10.94 -15.20 -20.03
N SER A 321 -10.47 -16.42 -20.28
CA SER A 321 -11.16 -17.66 -19.95
C SER A 321 -11.30 -17.83 -18.45
N ALA A 322 -12.55 -17.94 -17.98
CA ALA A 322 -12.88 -18.12 -16.57
C ALA A 322 -12.28 -19.37 -15.91
N ALA A 323 -11.74 -20.30 -16.70
CA ALA A 323 -11.12 -21.54 -16.22
C ALA A 323 -9.62 -21.40 -15.90
N VAL A 324 -9.03 -20.22 -16.15
CA VAL A 324 -7.59 -20.02 -16.12
C VAL A 324 -7.19 -19.05 -15.01
N ALA A 325 -6.15 -19.43 -14.26
CA ALA A 325 -5.56 -18.59 -13.22
C ALA A 325 -4.04 -18.73 -13.21
N CYS A 326 -3.39 -17.68 -12.76
CA CYS A 326 -1.95 -17.63 -12.53
C CYS A 326 -1.64 -17.39 -11.06
N ASP A 327 -0.46 -17.81 -10.64
CA ASP A 327 0.02 -17.61 -9.28
C ASP A 327 1.07 -16.50 -9.25
N PHE A 328 1.03 -15.71 -8.18
CA PHE A 328 1.89 -14.56 -7.93
C PHE A 328 2.37 -14.60 -6.50
N ASP A 329 3.65 -14.28 -6.31
CA ASP A 329 4.32 -14.22 -5.03
C ASP A 329 5.46 -13.18 -5.09
N ASN A 330 5.99 -12.76 -3.95
CA ASN A 330 7.11 -11.83 -3.80
C ASN A 330 6.97 -10.54 -4.65
N VAL A 331 5.76 -9.99 -4.75
CA VAL A 331 5.47 -8.81 -5.56
C VAL A 331 6.05 -7.56 -4.90
N SER A 332 6.78 -6.77 -5.66
CA SER A 332 7.55 -5.64 -5.14
C SER A 332 7.58 -4.49 -6.14
N LEU A 333 7.56 -3.27 -5.62
CA LEU A 333 7.76 -2.03 -6.37
C LEU A 333 8.70 -1.11 -5.58
N LYS A 334 9.92 -0.91 -6.08
CA LYS A 334 10.94 -0.09 -5.40
C LYS A 334 11.52 0.96 -6.33
N LEU A 335 11.98 2.08 -5.78
CA LEU A 335 12.76 3.05 -6.56
C LEU A 335 13.98 2.36 -7.19
N ALA A 336 14.21 2.60 -8.47
CA ALA A 336 15.28 1.96 -9.21
C ALA A 336 16.64 2.54 -8.77
N THR A 337 17.55 1.65 -8.37
CA THR A 337 18.93 2.07 -8.10
C THR A 337 19.74 2.16 -9.40
N GLY A 338 20.76 3.02 -9.44
CA GLY A 338 21.64 3.14 -10.61
C GLY A 338 22.33 1.82 -10.99
N ALA A 339 22.63 0.96 -10.00
CA ALA A 339 23.19 -0.36 -10.24
C ALA A 339 22.18 -1.33 -10.88
N GLU A 340 20.93 -1.34 -10.41
CA GLU A 340 19.86 -2.15 -10.99
C GLU A 340 19.52 -1.72 -12.41
N LEU A 341 19.44 -0.41 -12.68
CA LEU A 341 19.20 0.11 -14.03
C LEU A 341 20.29 -0.32 -15.02
N ASN A 342 21.56 -0.33 -14.60
CA ASN A 342 22.67 -0.77 -15.44
C ASN A 342 22.60 -2.28 -15.76
N ASN A 343 22.14 -3.09 -14.81
CA ASN A 343 21.96 -4.52 -15.02
C ASN A 343 20.74 -4.82 -15.90
N LEU A 344 19.63 -4.11 -15.68
CA LEU A 344 18.38 -4.30 -16.43
C LEU A 344 18.49 -3.81 -17.88
N THR A 345 19.19 -2.71 -18.15
CA THR A 345 19.45 -2.24 -19.52
C THR A 345 20.15 -3.31 -20.38
N ARG A 346 20.98 -4.16 -19.77
CA ARG A 346 21.67 -5.26 -20.47
C ARG A 346 20.75 -6.45 -20.73
N ALA A 347 19.81 -6.74 -19.81
CA ALA A 347 18.86 -7.84 -19.91
C ALA A 347 17.62 -7.52 -20.78
N GLN A 348 17.07 -6.30 -20.67
CA GLN A 348 15.88 -5.85 -21.41
C GLN A 348 16.10 -5.83 -22.94
N THR A 349 17.34 -5.64 -23.42
CA THR A 349 17.66 -5.78 -24.85
C THR A 349 17.35 -7.16 -25.43
N GLU A 350 17.17 -8.20 -24.61
CA GLU A 350 16.81 -9.56 -25.06
C GLU A 350 15.30 -9.82 -24.94
N ASP A 351 14.65 -9.41 -23.84
CA ASP A 351 13.22 -9.65 -23.60
C ASP A 351 12.28 -8.68 -24.33
N SER A 352 12.66 -7.41 -24.51
CA SER A 352 11.85 -6.45 -25.29
C SER A 352 11.73 -6.86 -26.77
N ARG A 353 12.69 -7.65 -27.29
CA ARG A 353 12.60 -8.26 -28.63
C ARG A 353 11.57 -9.39 -28.71
N ASN A 354 11.24 -10.05 -27.60
CA ASN A 354 10.18 -11.06 -27.52
C ASN A 354 8.81 -10.44 -27.22
N TYR A 355 8.73 -9.36 -26.44
CA TYR A 355 7.46 -8.69 -26.10
C TYR A 355 6.83 -7.94 -27.29
N LEU A 356 7.65 -7.31 -28.14
CA LEU A 356 7.21 -6.77 -29.45
C LEU A 356 6.78 -7.87 -30.45
N GLY A 357 7.05 -9.14 -30.15
CA GLY A 357 6.58 -10.27 -30.94
C GLY A 357 5.11 -10.62 -30.71
N ASN A 358 4.51 -10.16 -29.60
CA ASN A 358 3.15 -10.51 -29.18
C ASN A 358 2.14 -9.34 -29.25
N HIS A 359 2.57 -8.16 -29.66
CA HIS A 359 1.67 -7.02 -29.93
C HIS A 359 2.08 -6.28 -31.20
N THR A 360 1.08 -5.79 -31.94
CA THR A 360 1.28 -4.83 -33.02
C THR A 360 0.82 -3.45 -32.56
N GLU A 361 1.67 -2.43 -32.72
CA GLU A 361 1.27 -1.04 -32.48
C GLU A 361 0.37 -0.54 -33.62
N TYR A 362 -0.73 0.12 -33.27
CA TYR A 362 -1.65 0.75 -34.19
C TYR A 362 -1.89 2.21 -33.82
N VAL A 363 -1.54 3.11 -34.74
CA VAL A 363 -1.83 4.54 -34.60
C VAL A 363 -3.25 4.81 -35.09
N VAL A 364 -4.12 5.30 -34.19
CA VAL A 364 -5.51 5.67 -34.46
C VAL A 364 -5.57 6.73 -35.57
N LYS A 365 -6.39 6.46 -36.59
CA LYS A 365 -6.61 7.32 -37.75
C LYS A 365 -7.95 8.05 -37.65
N PRO A 366 -8.13 9.17 -38.37
CA PRO A 366 -9.42 9.83 -38.45
C PRO A 366 -10.53 8.87 -38.89
N GLY A 367 -11.59 8.77 -38.08
CA GLY A 367 -12.73 7.90 -38.34
C GLY A 367 -12.61 6.48 -37.77
N ASP A 368 -11.49 6.14 -37.14
CA ASP A 368 -11.37 4.87 -36.42
C ASP A 368 -12.25 4.84 -35.17
N THR A 369 -12.76 3.65 -34.84
CA THR A 369 -13.47 3.34 -33.59
C THR A 369 -12.80 2.15 -32.92
N ALA A 370 -12.90 2.03 -31.59
CA ALA A 370 -12.33 0.86 -30.91
C ALA A 370 -12.89 -0.45 -31.48
N SER A 371 -14.20 -0.50 -31.77
CA SER A 371 -14.83 -1.66 -32.41
C SER A 371 -14.28 -1.97 -33.80
N GLY A 372 -14.09 -0.95 -34.64
CA GLY A 372 -13.56 -1.15 -36.00
C GLY A 372 -12.09 -1.56 -36.00
N ILE A 373 -11.30 -1.07 -35.05
CA ILE A 373 -9.91 -1.51 -34.85
C ILE A 373 -9.90 -2.95 -34.35
N ALA A 374 -10.70 -3.29 -33.34
CA ALA A 374 -10.78 -4.64 -32.78
C ALA A 374 -11.15 -5.67 -33.87
N GLU A 375 -12.19 -5.40 -34.65
CA GLU A 375 -12.62 -6.23 -35.78
C GLU A 375 -11.51 -6.38 -36.83
N LYS A 376 -10.85 -5.28 -37.20
CA LYS A 376 -9.76 -5.27 -38.19
C LYS A 376 -8.60 -6.19 -37.80
N PHE A 377 -8.30 -6.30 -36.51
CA PHE A 377 -7.20 -7.12 -36.01
C PHE A 377 -7.65 -8.47 -35.45
N GLY A 378 -8.96 -8.78 -35.50
CA GLY A 378 -9.49 -10.04 -35.00
C GLY A 378 -9.35 -10.21 -33.48
N VAL A 379 -9.29 -9.11 -32.73
CA VAL A 379 -9.24 -9.12 -31.26
C VAL A 379 -10.62 -8.76 -30.70
N ASP A 380 -10.95 -9.28 -29.52
CA ASP A 380 -12.19 -8.91 -28.85
C ASP A 380 -12.16 -7.42 -28.45
N LEU A 381 -13.30 -6.72 -28.62
CA LEU A 381 -13.41 -5.29 -28.33
C LEU A 381 -13.14 -4.99 -26.85
N LYS A 382 -13.65 -5.82 -25.95
CA LYS A 382 -13.39 -5.68 -24.52
C LYS A 382 -11.91 -5.87 -24.24
N THR A 383 -11.28 -6.86 -24.87
CA THR A 383 -9.82 -7.06 -24.78
C THR A 383 -9.06 -5.84 -25.27
N LEU A 384 -9.42 -5.26 -26.42
CA LEU A 384 -8.76 -4.06 -26.94
C LEU A 384 -8.90 -2.86 -26.00
N ILE A 385 -10.11 -2.65 -25.47
CA ILE A 385 -10.44 -1.59 -24.52
C ILE A 385 -9.63 -1.75 -23.24
N ASP A 386 -9.64 -2.96 -22.68
CA ASP A 386 -8.95 -3.30 -21.44
C ASP A 386 -7.42 -3.23 -21.63
N GLU A 387 -6.92 -3.66 -22.79
CA GLU A 387 -5.50 -3.64 -23.14
C GLU A 387 -4.98 -2.21 -23.18
N ASN A 388 -5.72 -1.30 -23.82
CA ASN A 388 -5.33 0.08 -24.05
C ASN A 388 -5.92 1.09 -23.07
N ASN A 389 -6.61 0.61 -22.04
CA ASN A 389 -7.32 1.43 -21.04
C ASN A 389 -8.25 2.49 -21.67
N ILE A 390 -8.97 2.12 -22.74
CA ILE A 390 -9.85 3.06 -23.46
C ILE A 390 -11.07 3.38 -22.58
N THR A 391 -11.10 4.55 -21.98
CA THR A 391 -12.21 5.01 -21.11
C THR A 391 -13.51 5.27 -21.87
N ASN A 392 -13.43 5.72 -23.12
CA ASN A 392 -14.58 5.87 -24.00
C ASN A 392 -14.30 5.22 -25.37
N PRO A 393 -14.85 4.02 -25.63
CA PRO A 393 -14.63 3.29 -26.89
C PRO A 393 -15.09 4.03 -28.14
N ASN A 394 -15.99 5.01 -27.98
CA ASN A 394 -16.52 5.84 -29.06
C ASN A 394 -15.72 7.13 -29.28
N SER A 395 -14.68 7.38 -28.48
CA SER A 395 -13.91 8.62 -28.50
C SER A 395 -12.41 8.32 -28.42
N LEU A 396 -11.88 7.74 -29.50
CA LEU A 396 -10.43 7.59 -29.68
C LEU A 396 -9.82 8.89 -30.19
N GLU A 397 -8.62 9.22 -29.71
CA GLU A 397 -7.89 10.40 -30.19
C GLU A 397 -7.07 10.05 -31.43
N VAL A 398 -7.18 10.86 -32.49
CA VAL A 398 -6.36 10.67 -33.69
C VAL A 398 -4.89 10.84 -33.33
N GLY A 399 -4.07 9.86 -33.69
CA GLY A 399 -2.65 9.80 -33.32
C GLY A 399 -2.37 9.02 -32.03
N GLN A 400 -3.40 8.61 -31.27
CA GLN A 400 -3.26 7.71 -30.14
C GLN A 400 -2.65 6.38 -30.60
N ILE A 401 -1.65 5.87 -29.87
CA ILE A 401 -1.07 4.54 -30.13
C ILE A 401 -1.87 3.53 -29.32
N LEU A 402 -2.37 2.50 -29.99
CA LEU A 402 -2.96 1.32 -29.38
C LEU A 402 -2.03 0.12 -29.53
N TYR A 403 -1.80 -0.59 -28.45
CA TYR A 403 -1.16 -1.90 -28.41
C TYR A 403 -2.21 -2.97 -28.70
N ILE A 404 -2.12 -3.57 -29.88
CA ILE A 404 -3.03 -4.62 -30.31
C ILE A 404 -2.41 -5.98 -30.01
N PRO A 405 -3.01 -6.85 -29.19
CA PRO A 405 -2.52 -8.21 -29.01
C PRO A 405 -2.50 -8.94 -30.35
N VAL A 406 -1.39 -9.61 -30.69
CA VAL A 406 -1.40 -10.57 -31.82
C VAL A 406 -1.72 -11.95 -31.27
N ASN A 407 -2.76 -12.57 -31.84
CA ASN A 407 -3.15 -13.97 -31.57
C ASN A 407 -2.17 -14.97 -32.19
#